data_AF-A0A7V5K9C8-F1
#
_entry.id   AF-A0A7V5K9C8-F1
#
_cell.length_a   1.000
_cell.length_b   1.000
_cell.length_c   1.000
_cell.angle_alpha   90.00
_cell.angle_beta   90.00
_cell.angle_gamma   90.00
#
_symmetry.space_group_name_H-M   'P 1'
#
loop_
_entity.id
_entity.type
_entity.pdbx_description
1 polymer ?
#
loop_
_entity_poly.entity_id
_entity_poly.type
_entity_poly.pdbx_seq_one_letter_code
_entity_poly.pdbx_strand_id
1 'polypeptide(L)' 'MSNSWMEEIDKITRNRYEAVLIAAQRARQINSHRQAQLERMVEEEVNIDTRKVTSIALQDLSEGTVKFKRNNEE' A
#
# COMPACT_ATOMS: atom_id res chain seq x y z
N MET A 1 -7.56 -11.54 19.56
CA MET A 1 -6.53 -11.55 18.50
C MET A 1 -5.60 -10.38 18.79
N SER A 2 -4.30 -10.63 19.00
CA SER A 2 -3.35 -9.52 19.16
C SER A 2 -3.33 -8.73 17.85
N ASN A 3 -3.42 -7.41 17.94
CA ASN A 3 -3.39 -6.52 16.77
C ASN A 3 -1.93 -6.36 16.28
N SER A 4 -1.25 -7.48 16.03
CA SER A 4 0.18 -7.52 15.64
C SER A 4 0.49 -6.61 14.45
N TRP A 5 -0.39 -6.55 13.46
CA TRP A 5 -0.21 -5.70 12.28
C TRP A 5 -0.23 -4.19 12.60
N MET A 6 -1.01 -3.77 13.60
CA MET A 6 -1.11 -2.36 13.98
C MET A 6 0.12 -1.93 14.78
N GLU A 7 0.67 -2.84 15.59
CA GLU A 7 1.94 -2.63 16.31
C GLU A 7 3.11 -2.44 15.34
N GLU A 8 3.16 -3.20 14.23
CA GLU A 8 4.20 -2.99 13.20
C GLU A 8 4.06 -1.65 12.48
N ILE A 9 2.82 -1.23 12.16
CA ILE A 9 2.56 0.08 11.55
C ILE A 9 2.99 1.22 12.47
N ASP A 10 2.76 1.10 13.78
CA ASP A 10 3.16 2.10 14.78
C ASP A 10 4.70 2.19 14.92
N LYS A 11 5.47 1.14 14.59
CA LYS A 11 6.95 1.21 14.53
C LYS A 11 7.48 1.92 13.29
N ILE A 12 6.73 1.89 12.19
CA ILE A 12 7.16 2.40 10.88
C ILE A 12 6.76 3.87 10.72
N THR A 13 5.60 4.25 11.28
CA THR A 13 4.97 5.55 11.08
C THR A 13 5.03 6.41 12.34
N ARG A 14 5.05 7.74 12.18
CA ARG A 14 5.06 8.71 13.28
C ARG A 14 3.77 8.67 14.07
N ASN A 15 2.65 8.41 13.38
CA ASN A 15 1.31 8.33 13.95
C ASN A 15 0.35 7.68 12.94
N ARG A 16 -0.87 7.38 13.42
CA ARG A 16 -1.92 6.75 12.60
C ARG A 16 -2.36 7.58 11.39
N TYR A 17 -2.27 8.90 11.45
CA TYR A 17 -2.59 9.76 10.30
C TYR A 17 -1.53 9.62 9.19
N GLU A 18 -0.25 9.58 9.55
CA GLU A 18 0.85 9.30 8.62
C GLU A 18 0.64 7.92 7.96
N ALA A 19 0.28 6.90 8.75
CA ALA A 19 -0.04 5.56 8.24
C ALA A 19 -1.17 5.58 7.20
N VAL A 20 -2.24 6.34 7.45
CA VAL A 20 -3.36 6.49 6.50
C VAL A 20 -2.88 7.15 5.20
N LEU A 21 -2.08 8.21 5.28
CA LEU A 21 -1.57 8.91 4.09
C LEU A 21 -0.67 8.01 3.23
N ILE A 22 0.26 7.28 3.86
CA ILE A 22 1.16 6.37 3.17
C ILE A 22 0.38 5.21 2.54
N ALA A 23 -0.51 4.57 3.29
CA ALA A 23 -1.33 3.46 2.78
C ALA A 23 -2.24 3.92 1.62
N ALA A 24 -2.83 5.11 1.70
CA ALA A 24 -3.66 5.66 0.63
C ALA A 24 -2.84 5.95 -0.65
N GLN A 25 -1.62 6.49 -0.50
CA GLN A 25 -0.72 6.71 -1.64
C GLN A 25 -0.32 5.38 -2.29
N ARG A 26 0.05 4.39 -1.49
CA ARG A 26 0.39 3.05 -1.97
C ARG A 26 -0.79 2.37 -2.67
N ALA A 27 -1.99 2.46 -2.11
CA ALA A 27 -3.21 1.93 -2.72
C ALA A 27 -3.50 2.56 -4.09
N ARG A 28 -3.29 3.87 -4.25
CA ARG A 28 -3.41 4.55 -5.55
C ARG A 28 -2.39 4.05 -6.57
N GLN A 29 -1.14 3.81 -6.16
CA GLN A 29 -0.11 3.24 -7.03
C GLN A 29 -0.49 1.83 -7.49
N ILE A 30 -0.90 0.95 -6.57
CA ILE A 30 -1.36 -0.40 -6.89
C ILE A 30 -2.53 -0.35 -7.87
N ASN A 31 -3.51 0.51 -7.62
CA ASN A 31 -4.68 0.65 -8.49
C ASN A 31 -4.28 1.15 -9.89
N SER A 32 -3.40 2.14 -9.99
CA SER A 32 -2.90 2.63 -11.27
C SER A 32 -2.16 1.54 -12.05
N HIS A 33 -1.35 0.72 -11.38
CA HIS A 33 -0.67 -0.40 -12.02
C HIS A 33 -1.65 -1.47 -12.51
N ARG A 34 -2.68 -1.78 -11.71
CA ARG A 34 -3.73 -2.72 -12.09
C ARG A 34 -4.52 -2.26 -13.30
N GLN A 35 -4.84 -0.96 -13.40
CA GLN A 35 -5.54 -0.44 -14.57
C GLN A 35 -4.68 -0.58 -15.82
N ALA A 36 -3.40 -0.23 -15.75
CA ALA A 36 -2.46 -0.42 -16.85
C ALA A 36 -2.23 -1.91 -17.22
N GLN A 37 -2.44 -2.83 -16.28
CA GLN A 37 -2.44 -4.28 -16.54
C GLN A 37 -3.73 -4.73 -17.22
N LEU A 38 -4.90 -4.26 -16.75
CA LEU A 38 -6.21 -4.56 -17.35
C LEU A 38 -6.31 -4.05 -18.79
N GLU A 39 -5.74 -2.87 -19.08
CA GLU A 39 -5.67 -2.34 -20.45
C GLU A 39 -4.85 -3.24 -21.39
N ARG A 40 -3.84 -3.95 -20.86
CA ARG A 40 -2.99 -4.90 -21.61
C ARG A 40 -3.53 -6.34 -21.63
N MET A 41 -4.55 -6.66 -20.85
CA MET A 41 -5.16 -8.01 -20.85
C MET A 41 -5.80 -8.40 -22.19
N VAL A 42 -5.98 -7.43 -23.10
CA VAL A 42 -6.40 -7.71 -24.48
C VAL A 42 -5.34 -8.53 -25.24
N GLU A 43 -4.07 -8.48 -24.81
CA GLU A 43 -2.93 -9.11 -25.49
C GLU A 43 -2.40 -10.36 -24.76
N GLU A 44 -2.45 -10.43 -23.42
CA GLU A 44 -1.92 -11.55 -22.61
C GLU A 44 -2.73 -11.81 -21.32
N GLU A 45 -2.68 -13.05 -20.80
CA GLU A 45 -3.31 -13.40 -19.52
C GLU A 45 -2.53 -12.80 -18.35
N VAL A 46 -3.08 -11.77 -17.70
CA VAL A 46 -2.43 -11.07 -16.58
C VAL A 46 -2.93 -11.59 -15.24
N ASN A 47 -2.01 -12.05 -14.38
CA ASN A 47 -2.34 -12.43 -13.01
C ASN A 47 -2.45 -11.19 -12.11
N ILE A 48 -3.70 -10.81 -11.78
CA ILE A 48 -4.00 -9.66 -10.93
C ILE A 48 -4.49 -10.16 -9.56
N ASP A 49 -3.82 -9.70 -8.49
CA ASP A 49 -4.31 -9.90 -7.13
C ASP A 49 -5.69 -9.26 -6.97
N THR A 50 -6.70 -10.06 -6.60
CA THR A 50 -8.11 -9.62 -6.50
C THR A 50 -8.46 -8.96 -5.17
N ARG A 51 -7.54 -8.98 -4.18
CA ARG A 51 -7.76 -8.32 -2.89
C ARG A 51 -7.92 -6.82 -3.06
N LYS A 52 -8.63 -6.18 -2.12
CA LYS A 52 -8.81 -4.73 -2.09
C LYS A 52 -7.43 -4.05 -2.02
N VAL A 53 -7.22 -3.04 -2.85
CA VAL A 53 -5.95 -2.30 -2.93
C VAL A 53 -5.52 -1.70 -1.59
N THR A 54 -6.49 -1.32 -0.76
CA THR A 54 -6.26 -0.82 0.61
C THR A 54 -5.75 -1.90 1.54
N SER A 55 -6.28 -3.13 1.46
CA SER A 55 -5.80 -4.26 2.27
C SER A 55 -4.35 -4.62 1.93
N ILE A 56 -4.00 -4.61 0.64
CA ILE A 56 -2.61 -4.86 0.21
C ILE A 56 -1.71 -3.72 0.66
N ALA A 57 -2.14 -2.47 0.48
CA ALA A 57 -1.34 -1.32 0.91
C ALA A 57 -1.07 -1.31 2.43
N LEU A 58 -2.04 -1.74 3.24
CA LEU A 58 -1.87 -1.88 4.69
C LEU A 58 -0.94 -3.04 5.04
N GLN A 59 -1.02 -4.16 4.31
CA GLN A 59 -0.08 -5.28 4.46
C GLN A 59 1.35 -4.84 4.11
N ASP A 60 1.55 -4.27 2.91
CA ASP A 60 2.84 -3.74 2.45
C ASP A 60 3.42 -2.77 3.48
N LEU A 61 2.57 -1.90 4.06
CA LEU A 61 3.00 -0.94 5.08
C LEU A 61 3.42 -1.66 6.36
N SER A 62 2.65 -2.65 6.84
CA SER A 62 3.00 -3.43 8.05
C SER A 62 4.27 -4.26 7.88
N GLU A 63 4.58 -4.68 6.66
CA GLU A 63 5.79 -5.43 6.32
C GLU A 63 7.01 -4.52 6.07
N GLY A 64 6.82 -3.19 6.08
CA GLY A 64 7.90 -2.23 5.84
C GLY A 64 8.38 -2.18 4.39
N THR A 65 7.60 -2.70 3.43
CA THR A 65 7.99 -2.75 2.01
C THR A 65 7.64 -1.46 1.25
N VAL A 66 6.84 -0.58 1.85
CA VAL A 66 6.47 0.72 1.25
C VAL A 66 7.58 1.74 1.41
N LYS A 67 8.12 2.23 0.29
CA LYS A 67 9.05 3.37 0.26
C LYS A 67 8.28 4.69 0.25
N PHE A 68 8.53 5.55 1.24
CA PHE A 68 7.95 6.89 1.32
C PHE A 68 9.01 7.90 1.77
N LYS A 69 8.84 9.16 1.36
CA LYS A 69 9.70 10.27 1.79
C LYS A 69 8.99 11.06 2.88
N ARG A 70 9.72 11.43 3.92
CA ARG A 70 9.30 12.46 4.86
C ARG A 70 9.90 13.77 4.38
N ASN A 71 9.05 14.72 4.03
CA ASN A 71 9.51 16.09 3.93
C ASN A 71 9.72 16.53 5.37
N ASN A 72 10.96 16.52 5.83
CA ASN A 72 11.26 17.20 7.09
C ASN A 72 10.95 18.67 6.84
N GLU A 73 10.04 19.24 7.62
CA GLU A 73 9.93 20.68 7.75
C GLU A 73 11.28 21.16 8.29
N GLU A 74 11.95 22.04 7.54
CA GLU A 74 12.99 22.93 8.08
C GLU A 74 12.35 23.93 9.04
#